data_AF-A0A926UAG6-F1
#
_entry.id   AF-A0A926UAG6-F1
#
_cell.length_a   1.000
_cell.length_b   1.000
_cell.length_c   1.000
_cell.angle_alpha   90.00
_cell.angle_beta   90.00
_cell.angle_gamma   90.00
#
_symmetry.space_group_name_H-M   'P 1'
#
loop_
_entity.id
_entity.type
_entity.pdbx_description
1 polymer ?
#
loop_
_entity_poly.entity_id
_entity_poly.type
_entity_poly.pdbx_seq_one_letter_code
_entity_poly.pdbx_strand_id
1 'polypeptide(L)'
;MVELEQALSSRCLQTVRAETKAYGLTIALTVILLWAGSLAFLLSLDVPSAQTWWVWPAMLWQTFLYTGLFVTAHDAMHGGVYPQNSTVNRFVGSLAVRLYALFSYEKLLKRHGLHHQHPASQTDPDFHDGENQNVVIWYLQFMKRYWSWTQIFGLMIVFNIFSRVLHVSELNLTLFWVVPSLLSSVQLFFFGTYLPHHEPEGGYQNQQHRTQSSGFPIFWSFVTCYHFGYHEEHHEYPQVPWWRLPTVHKVLSQQPEVPLPAYSVEV
;
A
#
# COMPACT_ATOMS: atom_id res chain seq x y z
N MET A 1 -25.90 -18.84 19.22
CA MET A 1 -25.42 -17.45 19.03
C MET A 1 -24.17 -17.41 18.18
N VAL A 2 -23.12 -18.19 18.50
CA VAL A 2 -21.87 -18.28 17.70
C VAL A 2 -22.10 -18.58 16.21
N GLU A 3 -22.96 -19.56 15.87
CA GLU A 3 -23.28 -19.87 14.47
C GLU A 3 -24.02 -18.73 13.74
N LEU A 4 -24.83 -17.95 14.46
CA LEU A 4 -25.56 -16.81 13.90
C LEU A 4 -24.60 -15.64 13.63
N GLU A 5 -23.63 -15.40 14.51
CA GLU A 5 -22.58 -14.39 14.35
C GLU A 5 -21.61 -14.74 13.22
N GLN A 6 -21.21 -16.01 13.11
CA GLN A 6 -20.42 -16.52 11.97
C GLN A 6 -21.22 -16.43 10.65
N ALA A 7 -22.52 -16.70 10.67
CA ALA A 7 -23.39 -16.53 9.50
C ALA A 7 -23.58 -15.06 9.09
N LEU A 8 -23.62 -14.13 10.06
CA LEU A 8 -23.73 -12.70 9.79
C LEU A 8 -22.42 -12.10 9.27
N SER A 9 -21.28 -12.50 9.85
CA SER A 9 -19.94 -12.13 9.35
C SER A 9 -19.71 -12.67 7.94
N SER A 10 -20.03 -13.94 7.68
CA SER A 10 -19.91 -14.52 6.33
C SER A 10 -20.82 -13.86 5.30
N ARG A 11 -22.06 -13.48 5.67
CA ARG A 11 -22.94 -12.69 4.79
C ARG A 11 -22.39 -11.28 4.54
N CYS A 12 -21.86 -10.60 5.56
CA CYS A 12 -21.25 -9.29 5.38
C CYS A 12 -20.03 -9.35 4.45
N LEU A 13 -19.15 -10.33 4.65
CA LEU A 13 -17.99 -10.59 3.81
C LEU A 13 -18.40 -10.95 2.37
N GLN A 14 -19.51 -11.67 2.18
CA GLN A 14 -20.07 -11.94 0.85
C GLN A 14 -20.58 -10.66 0.17
N THR A 15 -21.27 -9.78 0.90
CA THR A 15 -21.72 -8.48 0.39
C THR A 15 -20.54 -7.58 0.01
N VAL A 16 -19.53 -7.49 0.88
CA VAL A 16 -18.27 -6.79 0.61
C VAL A 16 -17.63 -7.33 -0.68
N ARG A 17 -17.53 -8.65 -0.83
CA ARG A 17 -17.00 -9.29 -2.05
C ARG A 17 -17.84 -8.99 -3.29
N ALA A 18 -19.17 -8.94 -3.19
CA ALA A 18 -20.04 -8.68 -4.32
C ALA A 18 -19.94 -7.23 -4.81
N GLU A 19 -19.86 -6.25 -3.89
CA GLU A 19 -19.69 -4.86 -4.26
C GLU A 19 -18.28 -4.55 -4.77
N THR A 20 -17.24 -5.20 -4.23
CA THR A 20 -15.86 -5.13 -4.77
C THR A 20 -15.82 -5.45 -6.27
N LYS A 21 -16.57 -6.45 -6.72
CA LYS A 21 -16.63 -6.87 -8.13
C LYS A 21 -17.08 -5.78 -9.09
N ALA A 22 -17.86 -4.79 -8.61
CA ALA A 22 -18.46 -3.76 -9.47
C ALA A 22 -17.60 -2.50 -9.61
N TYR A 23 -16.80 -2.16 -8.59
CA TYR A 23 -16.16 -0.85 -8.50
C TYR A 23 -14.63 -0.87 -8.60
N GLY A 24 -13.98 -2.03 -8.42
CA GLY A 24 -12.52 -2.09 -8.29
C GLY A 24 -11.76 -1.51 -9.48
N LEU A 25 -12.17 -1.84 -10.71
CA LEU A 25 -11.54 -1.34 -11.93
C LEU A 25 -11.75 0.17 -12.07
N THR A 26 -12.94 0.68 -11.78
CA THR A 26 -13.25 2.11 -11.84
C THR A 26 -12.40 2.90 -10.84
N ILE A 27 -12.26 2.42 -9.61
CA ILE A 27 -11.42 3.05 -8.58
C ILE A 27 -9.95 3.04 -9.02
N ALA A 28 -9.43 1.90 -9.48
CA ALA A 28 -8.06 1.79 -9.96
C ALA A 28 -7.75 2.76 -11.10
N LEU A 29 -8.63 2.84 -12.11
CA LEU A 29 -8.51 3.79 -13.21
C LEU A 29 -8.61 5.24 -12.73
N THR A 30 -9.47 5.52 -11.75
CA THR A 30 -9.62 6.87 -11.18
C THR A 30 -8.33 7.31 -10.50
N VAL A 31 -7.71 6.46 -9.69
CA VAL A 31 -6.42 6.75 -9.04
C VAL A 31 -5.32 6.99 -10.07
N ILE A 32 -5.21 6.14 -11.10
CA ILE A 32 -4.21 6.29 -12.16
C ILE A 32 -4.42 7.60 -12.95
N LEU A 33 -5.67 7.91 -13.33
CA LEU A 33 -5.99 9.11 -14.09
C LEU A 33 -5.81 10.39 -13.26
N LEU A 34 -6.18 10.37 -11.97
CA LEU A 34 -5.93 11.48 -11.06
C LEU A 34 -4.43 11.71 -10.88
N TRP A 35 -3.64 10.66 -10.68
CA TRP A 35 -2.19 10.75 -10.61
C TRP A 35 -1.59 11.34 -11.89
N ALA A 36 -1.97 10.82 -13.06
CA ALA A 36 -1.42 11.24 -14.35
C ALA A 36 -1.84 12.68 -14.70
N GLY A 37 -3.13 13.01 -14.49
CA GLY A 37 -3.66 14.35 -14.72
C GLY A 37 -3.07 15.38 -13.77
N SER A 38 -2.96 15.06 -12.48
CA SER A 38 -2.31 15.91 -11.47
C SER A 38 -0.84 16.15 -11.83
N LEU A 39 -0.10 15.09 -12.16
CA LEU A 39 1.31 15.22 -12.56
C LEU A 39 1.47 16.06 -13.82
N ALA A 40 0.69 15.79 -14.87
CA ALA A 40 0.76 16.55 -16.12
C ALA A 40 0.45 18.03 -15.90
N PHE A 41 -0.58 18.33 -15.10
CA PHE A 41 -0.91 19.71 -14.72
C PHE A 41 0.24 20.37 -13.96
N LEU A 42 0.76 19.74 -12.89
CA LEU A 42 1.84 20.29 -12.07
C LEU A 42 3.14 20.50 -12.88
N LEU A 43 3.47 19.59 -13.80
CA LEU A 43 4.63 19.73 -14.67
C LEU A 43 4.49 20.88 -15.68
N SER A 44 3.27 21.25 -16.04
CA SER A 44 2.98 22.36 -16.97
C SER A 44 3.01 23.75 -16.33
N LEU A 45 3.03 23.83 -15.00
CA LEU A 45 3.03 25.11 -14.28
C LEU A 45 4.39 25.80 -14.40
N ASP A 46 4.39 27.11 -14.62
CA ASP A 46 5.58 27.91 -14.37
C ASP A 46 5.67 28.16 -12.86
N VAL A 47 6.70 27.61 -12.21
CA VAL A 47 6.89 27.74 -10.76
C VAL A 47 7.88 28.89 -10.51
N PRO A 48 7.41 30.08 -10.12
CA PRO A 48 8.31 31.20 -9.86
C PRO A 48 9.08 30.94 -8.57
N SER A 49 10.34 31.35 -8.52
CA SER A 49 11.21 31.21 -7.34
C SER A 49 10.67 31.89 -6.07
N ALA A 50 9.72 32.81 -6.19
CA ALA A 50 9.16 33.61 -5.09
C ALA A 50 7.82 33.09 -4.52
N GLN A 51 7.17 32.08 -5.12
CA GLN A 51 5.82 31.63 -4.71
C GLN A 51 5.79 30.15 -4.34
N THR A 52 6.26 29.83 -3.13
CA THR A 52 6.53 28.45 -2.69
C THR A 52 5.41 27.84 -1.82
N TRP A 53 4.46 28.62 -1.33
CA TRP A 53 3.52 28.15 -0.30
C TRP A 53 2.60 27.01 -0.80
N TRP A 54 2.18 27.05 -2.07
CA TRP A 54 1.31 26.03 -2.67
C TRP A 54 2.09 24.78 -3.12
N VAL A 55 3.42 24.87 -3.26
CA VAL A 55 4.27 23.76 -3.70
C VAL A 55 4.21 22.63 -2.68
N TRP A 56 4.28 22.93 -1.39
CA TRP A 56 4.19 21.92 -0.32
C TRP A 56 2.89 21.11 -0.35
N PRO A 57 1.68 21.71 -0.32
CA PRO A 57 0.45 20.94 -0.42
C PRO A 57 0.32 20.22 -1.77
N ALA A 58 0.83 20.78 -2.88
CA ALA A 58 0.85 20.08 -4.17
C ALA A 58 1.76 18.83 -4.15
N MET A 59 2.93 18.92 -3.50
CA MET A 59 3.84 17.78 -3.31
C MET A 59 3.20 16.69 -2.44
N LEU A 60 2.54 17.07 -1.35
CA LEU A 60 1.84 16.13 -0.46
C LEU A 60 0.66 15.47 -1.17
N TRP A 61 -0.11 16.24 -1.96
CA TRP A 61 -1.17 15.70 -2.81
C TRP A 61 -0.63 14.70 -3.83
N GLN A 62 0.44 15.06 -4.54
CA GLN A 62 1.05 14.16 -5.51
C GLN A 62 1.64 12.91 -4.85
N THR A 63 2.20 13.06 -3.64
CA THR A 63 2.69 11.95 -2.80
C THR A 63 1.56 10.99 -2.47
N PHE A 64 0.41 11.52 -2.03
CA PHE A 64 -0.79 10.74 -1.77
C PHE A 64 -1.29 9.98 -3.01
N LEU A 65 -1.22 10.59 -4.20
CA LEU A 65 -1.58 9.91 -5.44
C LEU A 65 -0.58 8.82 -5.84
N TYR A 66 0.72 9.02 -5.60
CA TYR A 66 1.74 7.98 -5.76
C TYR A 66 1.47 6.77 -4.84
N THR A 67 1.13 7.03 -3.58
CA THR A 67 0.76 5.98 -2.62
C THR A 67 -0.44 5.19 -3.16
N GLY A 68 -1.43 5.88 -3.74
CA GLY A 68 -2.57 5.26 -4.41
C GLY A 68 -2.19 4.37 -5.60
N LEU A 69 -1.20 4.75 -6.42
CA LEU A 69 -0.71 3.87 -7.49
C LEU A 69 -0.18 2.55 -6.93
N PHE A 70 0.63 2.60 -5.87
CA PHE A 70 1.18 1.38 -5.28
C PHE A 70 0.08 0.52 -4.66
N VAL A 71 -0.84 1.12 -3.90
CA VAL A 71 -1.99 0.42 -3.31
C VAL A 71 -2.88 -0.21 -4.39
N THR A 72 -3.08 0.47 -5.53
CA THR A 72 -3.80 -0.10 -6.68
C THR A 72 -3.09 -1.35 -7.23
N ALA A 73 -1.76 -1.32 -7.33
CA ALA A 73 -1.02 -2.48 -7.77
C ALA A 73 -1.01 -3.62 -6.76
N HIS A 74 -0.94 -3.29 -5.47
CA HIS A 74 -1.09 -4.24 -4.38
C HIS A 74 -2.46 -4.95 -4.44
N ASP A 75 -3.57 -4.23 -4.57
CA ASP A 75 -4.89 -4.84 -4.70
C ASP A 75 -4.99 -5.72 -5.95
N ALA A 76 -4.31 -5.33 -7.04
CA ALA A 76 -4.21 -6.17 -8.24
C ALA A 76 -3.43 -7.49 -7.97
N MET A 77 -2.43 -7.49 -7.10
CA MET A 77 -1.71 -8.71 -6.70
C MET A 77 -2.63 -9.74 -6.03
N HIS A 78 -3.68 -9.27 -5.34
CA HIS A 78 -4.72 -10.12 -4.74
C HIS A 78 -5.95 -10.33 -5.63
N GLY A 79 -5.97 -9.76 -6.84
CA GLY A 79 -7.12 -9.85 -7.74
C GLY A 79 -8.30 -8.92 -7.40
N GLY A 80 -8.10 -7.96 -6.48
CA GLY A 80 -9.13 -7.06 -5.98
C GLY A 80 -9.57 -5.98 -6.99
N VAL A 81 -8.74 -5.66 -8.00
CA VAL A 81 -9.10 -4.68 -9.04
C VAL A 81 -10.20 -5.22 -9.95
N TYR A 82 -10.07 -6.46 -10.43
CA TYR A 82 -11.07 -7.07 -11.30
C TYR A 82 -11.17 -8.58 -11.09
N PRO A 83 -11.93 -9.05 -10.08
CA PRO A 83 -11.92 -10.46 -9.65
C PRO A 83 -12.25 -11.49 -10.73
N GLN A 84 -12.91 -11.07 -11.81
CA GLN A 84 -13.36 -11.94 -12.90
C GLN A 84 -12.25 -12.27 -13.90
N ASN A 85 -11.16 -11.47 -13.96
CA ASN A 85 -10.09 -11.68 -14.92
C ASN A 85 -8.72 -11.28 -14.35
N SER A 86 -7.88 -12.28 -14.06
CA SER A 86 -6.53 -12.08 -13.53
C SER A 86 -5.59 -11.36 -14.51
N THR A 87 -5.82 -11.46 -15.82
CA THR A 87 -5.06 -10.70 -16.83
C THR A 87 -5.28 -9.20 -16.70
N VAL A 88 -6.52 -8.77 -16.40
CA VAL A 88 -6.84 -7.35 -16.15
C VAL A 88 -6.11 -6.85 -14.91
N ASN A 89 -6.13 -7.61 -13.82
CA ASN A 89 -5.37 -7.27 -12.62
C ASN A 89 -3.87 -7.15 -12.92
N ARG A 90 -3.29 -8.17 -13.59
CA ARG A 90 -1.88 -8.17 -13.96
C ARG A 90 -1.52 -6.94 -14.81
N PHE A 91 -2.37 -6.56 -15.76
CA PHE A 91 -2.15 -5.38 -16.59
C PHE A 91 -2.21 -4.08 -15.77
N VAL A 92 -3.30 -3.86 -15.02
CA VAL A 92 -3.51 -2.64 -14.23
C VAL A 92 -2.43 -2.50 -13.16
N GLY A 93 -2.15 -3.58 -12.44
CA GLY A 93 -1.09 -3.59 -11.43
C GLY A 93 0.28 -3.32 -12.03
N SER A 94 0.60 -3.94 -13.18
CA SER A 94 1.85 -3.68 -13.90
C SER A 94 1.98 -2.24 -14.37
N LEU A 95 0.90 -1.66 -14.88
CA LEU A 95 0.88 -0.26 -15.28
C LEU A 95 1.13 0.65 -14.07
N ALA A 96 0.43 0.43 -12.97
CA ALA A 96 0.54 1.25 -11.77
C ALA A 96 1.96 1.22 -11.16
N VAL A 97 2.59 0.05 -10.99
CA VAL A 97 3.97 0.00 -10.46
C VAL A 97 5.03 0.47 -11.46
N ARG A 98 4.76 0.38 -12.76
CA ARG A 98 5.63 1.00 -13.78
C ARG A 98 5.56 2.52 -13.74
N LEU A 99 4.36 3.09 -13.63
CA LEU A 99 4.18 4.54 -13.47
C LEU A 99 4.79 5.05 -12.16
N TYR A 100 4.73 4.23 -11.10
CA TYR A 100 5.32 4.56 -9.80
C TYR A 100 6.85 4.77 -9.90
N ALA A 101 7.60 3.75 -10.31
CA ALA A 101 9.07 3.82 -10.41
C ALA A 101 9.67 2.73 -11.32
N LEU A 102 8.99 2.39 -12.42
CA LEU A 102 9.41 1.32 -13.34
C LEU A 102 9.60 -0.05 -12.63
N PHE A 103 8.85 -0.30 -11.55
CA PHE A 103 8.92 -1.55 -10.81
C PHE A 103 8.40 -2.73 -11.63
N SER A 104 8.94 -3.91 -11.34
CA SER A 104 8.48 -5.16 -11.91
C SER A 104 7.36 -5.75 -11.06
N TYR A 105 6.16 -5.82 -11.64
CA TYR A 105 4.99 -6.42 -11.00
C TYR A 105 5.24 -7.87 -10.54
N GLU A 106 5.88 -8.69 -11.36
CA GLU A 106 6.17 -10.09 -11.00
C GLU A 106 7.07 -10.23 -9.77
N LYS A 107 8.11 -9.38 -9.69
CA LYS A 107 9.02 -9.39 -8.55
C LYS A 107 8.30 -8.94 -7.28
N LEU A 108 7.48 -7.88 -7.38
CA LEU A 108 6.68 -7.41 -6.26
C LEU A 108 5.66 -8.46 -5.82
N LEU A 109 4.89 -9.04 -6.75
CA LEU A 109 3.92 -10.10 -6.45
C LEU A 109 4.57 -11.30 -5.74
N LYS A 110 5.75 -11.74 -6.19
CA LYS A 110 6.48 -12.84 -5.53
C LYS A 110 6.88 -12.49 -4.10
N ARG A 111 7.42 -11.29 -3.89
CA ARG A 111 7.88 -10.83 -2.57
C ARG A 111 6.72 -10.60 -1.62
N HIS A 112 5.67 -9.97 -2.11
CA HIS A 112 4.42 -9.79 -1.39
C HIS A 112 3.81 -11.13 -0.95
N GLY A 113 3.85 -12.14 -1.82
CA GLY A 113 3.46 -13.51 -1.46
C GLY A 113 4.32 -14.10 -0.34
N LEU A 114 5.65 -13.85 -0.33
CA LEU A 114 6.53 -14.32 0.75
C LEU A 114 6.22 -13.62 2.07
N HIS A 115 5.93 -12.31 2.01
CA HIS A 115 5.51 -11.51 3.15
C HIS A 115 4.23 -12.09 3.80
N HIS A 116 3.19 -12.37 3.02
CA HIS A 116 1.97 -13.01 3.54
C HIS A 116 2.15 -14.43 4.07
N GLN A 117 3.09 -15.20 3.51
CA GLN A 117 3.32 -16.60 3.94
C GLN A 117 4.16 -16.69 5.21
N HIS A 118 5.08 -15.75 5.41
CA HIS A 118 6.03 -15.77 6.52
C HIS A 118 6.17 -14.38 7.13
N PRO A 119 5.07 -13.72 7.57
CA PRO A 119 5.12 -12.34 8.02
C PRO A 119 6.01 -12.19 9.25
N ALA A 120 6.69 -11.06 9.36
CA ALA A 120 7.57 -10.72 10.48
C ALA A 120 8.53 -11.87 10.85
N SER A 121 9.22 -12.39 9.84
CA SER A 121 10.19 -13.50 9.96
C SER A 121 11.45 -13.22 9.16
N GLN A 122 12.50 -14.03 9.33
CA GLN A 122 13.76 -13.86 8.59
C GLN A 122 13.60 -14.03 7.07
N THR A 123 12.57 -14.73 6.60
CA THR A 123 12.29 -14.90 5.16
C THR A 123 11.32 -13.88 4.61
N ASP A 124 10.78 -13.00 5.45
CA ASP A 124 9.95 -11.87 5.04
C ASP A 124 10.83 -10.80 4.36
N PRO A 125 10.62 -10.52 3.06
CA PRO A 125 11.39 -9.48 2.38
C PRO A 125 11.12 -8.07 2.92
N ASP A 126 10.04 -7.88 3.68
CA ASP A 126 9.60 -6.58 4.19
C ASP A 126 10.00 -6.37 5.64
N PHE A 127 10.39 -7.42 6.37
CA PHE A 127 10.78 -7.34 7.77
C PHE A 127 12.24 -6.93 7.97
N HIS A 128 12.56 -6.38 9.15
CA HIS A 128 13.93 -6.00 9.47
C HIS A 128 14.86 -7.23 9.56
N ASP A 129 16.17 -7.01 9.58
CA ASP A 129 17.19 -8.06 9.55
C ASP A 129 17.35 -8.89 10.84
N GLY A 130 16.46 -8.72 11.82
CA GLY A 130 16.55 -9.35 13.13
C GLY A 130 17.61 -8.75 14.07
N GLU A 131 18.48 -7.86 13.60
CA GLU A 131 19.54 -7.23 14.39
C GLU A 131 19.22 -5.79 14.76
N ASN A 132 18.58 -5.05 13.84
CA ASN A 132 18.30 -3.63 14.03
C ASN A 132 16.84 -3.28 13.73
N GLN A 133 16.10 -2.89 14.76
CA GLN A 133 14.70 -2.47 14.68
C GLN A 133 14.53 -0.96 14.43
N ASN A 134 15.63 -0.22 14.27
CA ASN A 134 15.55 1.22 14.00
C ASN A 134 14.84 1.48 12.66
N VAL A 135 13.77 2.29 12.71
CA VAL A 135 12.91 2.61 11.56
C VAL A 135 13.69 3.11 10.33
N VAL A 136 14.75 3.89 10.51
CA VAL A 136 15.54 4.44 9.39
C VAL A 136 16.39 3.34 8.75
N ILE A 137 17.04 2.51 9.56
CA ILE A 137 17.88 1.41 9.06
C ILE A 137 17.02 0.38 8.34
N TRP A 138 15.86 0.04 8.92
CA TRP A 138 14.89 -0.85 8.30
C TRP A 138 14.39 -0.27 6.96
N TYR A 139 14.04 1.02 6.89
CA TYR A 139 13.67 1.67 5.64
C TYR A 139 14.76 1.55 4.57
N LEU A 140 16.02 1.84 4.92
CA LEU A 140 17.14 1.76 3.95
C LEU A 140 17.36 0.33 3.45
N GLN A 141 17.24 -0.67 4.31
CA GLN A 141 17.33 -2.07 3.94
C GLN A 141 16.17 -2.52 3.05
N PHE A 142 14.95 -2.13 3.42
CA PHE A 142 13.74 -2.36 2.62
C PHE A 142 13.95 -1.79 1.21
N MET A 143 14.34 -0.52 1.09
CA MET A 143 14.58 0.12 -0.19
C MET A 143 15.70 -0.57 -0.98
N LYS A 144 16.80 -0.97 -0.34
CA LYS A 144 17.87 -1.73 -0.98
C LYS A 144 17.39 -3.05 -1.59
N ARG A 145 16.45 -3.75 -0.94
CA ARG A 145 15.88 -4.99 -1.47
C ARG A 145 15.06 -4.72 -2.73
N TYR A 146 14.28 -3.63 -2.77
CA TYR A 146 13.34 -3.32 -3.85
C TYR A 146 13.93 -2.59 -5.05
N TRP A 147 14.96 -1.77 -4.84
CA TRP A 147 15.62 -1.05 -5.92
C TRP A 147 16.58 -1.92 -6.74
N SER A 148 16.71 -1.56 -8.01
CA SER A 148 17.74 -2.09 -8.88
C SER A 148 18.35 -0.99 -9.74
N TRP A 149 19.62 -1.14 -10.10
CA TRP A 149 20.33 -0.19 -10.95
C TRP A 149 19.65 0.04 -12.29
N THR A 150 19.04 -0.99 -12.87
CA THR A 150 18.29 -0.86 -14.13
C THR A 150 17.10 0.09 -14.01
N GLN A 151 16.40 0.10 -12.87
CA GLN A 151 15.30 1.04 -12.63
C GLN A 151 15.82 2.46 -12.44
N ILE A 152 16.91 2.64 -11.68
CA ILE A 152 17.54 3.94 -11.48
C ILE A 152 17.95 4.53 -12.82
N PHE A 153 18.67 3.78 -13.66
CA PHE A 153 19.04 4.21 -15.00
C PHE A 153 17.81 4.49 -15.88
N GLY A 154 16.77 3.66 -15.80
CA GLY A 154 15.52 3.88 -16.52
C GLY A 154 14.83 5.20 -16.14
N LEU A 155 14.75 5.51 -14.85
CA LEU A 155 14.17 6.76 -14.35
C LEU A 155 15.03 7.97 -14.74
N MET A 156 16.37 7.84 -14.71
CA MET A 156 17.27 8.88 -15.22
C MET A 156 17.05 9.16 -16.70
N ILE A 157 16.84 8.12 -17.52
CA ILE A 157 16.53 8.28 -18.94
C ILE A 157 15.19 9.02 -19.11
N VAL A 158 14.14 8.60 -18.39
CA VAL A 158 12.82 9.26 -18.43
C VAL A 158 12.95 10.73 -18.01
N PHE A 159 13.66 11.02 -16.92
CA PHE A 159 13.93 12.38 -16.47
C PHE A 159 14.57 13.23 -17.58
N ASN A 160 15.63 12.72 -18.21
CA ASN A 160 16.36 13.44 -19.25
C ASN A 160 15.53 13.60 -20.52
N ILE A 161 14.69 12.63 -20.89
CA ILE A 161 13.75 12.79 -22.02
C ILE A 161 12.79 13.94 -21.74
N PHE A 162 12.16 13.96 -20.56
CA PHE A 162 11.23 15.03 -20.21
C PHE A 162 11.91 16.40 -20.13
N SER A 163 13.09 16.49 -19.50
CA SER A 163 13.85 17.74 -19.38
C SER A 163 14.39 18.24 -20.73
N ARG A 164 15.04 17.37 -21.50
CA ARG A 164 15.86 17.79 -22.65
C ARG A 164 15.12 17.73 -23.98
N VAL A 165 14.16 16.81 -24.12
CA VAL A 165 13.39 16.63 -25.37
C VAL A 165 12.03 17.30 -25.27
N LEU A 166 11.34 17.16 -24.14
CA LEU A 166 10.02 17.77 -23.92
C LEU A 166 10.09 19.14 -23.25
N HIS A 167 11.30 19.62 -22.92
CA HIS A 167 11.55 20.92 -22.32
C HIS A 167 10.76 21.19 -21.02
N VAL A 168 10.46 20.13 -20.26
CA VAL A 168 9.84 20.24 -18.95
C VAL A 168 10.86 20.73 -17.93
N SER A 169 10.48 21.69 -17.09
CA SER A 169 11.35 22.24 -16.04
C SER A 169 11.92 21.14 -15.14
N GLU A 170 13.26 21.10 -14.98
CA GLU A 170 13.94 20.18 -14.07
C GLU A 170 13.51 20.40 -12.62
N LEU A 171 13.18 21.64 -12.25
CA LEU A 171 12.61 21.96 -10.93
C LEU A 171 11.25 21.29 -10.75
N ASN A 172 10.36 21.37 -11.74
CA ASN A 172 9.04 20.73 -11.66
C ASN A 172 9.15 19.20 -11.63
N LEU A 173 10.02 18.62 -12.45
CA LEU A 173 10.30 17.18 -12.40
C LEU A 173 10.80 16.76 -11.02
N THR A 174 11.69 17.55 -10.42
CA THR A 174 12.20 17.25 -9.08
C THR A 174 11.09 17.37 -8.03
N LEU A 175 10.36 18.49 -8.01
CA LEU A 175 9.36 18.78 -6.99
C LEU A 175 8.11 17.90 -7.10
N PHE A 176 7.65 17.57 -8.31
CA PHE A 176 6.35 16.91 -8.50
C PHE A 176 6.44 15.48 -8.99
N TRP A 177 7.59 15.02 -9.51
CA TRP A 177 7.78 13.63 -9.93
C TRP A 177 8.74 12.87 -8.99
N VAL A 178 9.96 13.37 -8.80
CA VAL A 178 10.98 12.68 -8.00
C VAL A 178 10.64 12.71 -6.51
N VAL A 179 10.53 13.90 -5.90
CA VAL A 179 10.33 14.00 -4.44
C VAL A 179 9.04 13.31 -3.99
N PRO A 180 7.87 13.47 -4.64
CA PRO A 180 6.65 12.81 -4.20
C PRO A 180 6.71 11.29 -4.30
N SER A 181 7.43 10.73 -5.29
CA SER A 181 7.64 9.28 -5.37
C SER A 181 8.47 8.73 -4.20
N LEU A 182 9.46 9.50 -3.73
CA LEU A 182 10.31 9.14 -2.59
C LEU A 182 9.57 9.33 -1.25
N LEU A 183 8.80 10.42 -1.11
CA LEU A 183 7.95 10.62 0.06
C LEU A 183 6.88 9.53 0.15
N SER A 184 6.34 9.10 -0.99
CA SER A 184 5.36 8.01 -1.04
C SER A 184 5.99 6.68 -0.62
N SER A 185 7.26 6.40 -0.95
CA SER A 185 7.90 5.17 -0.48
C SER A 185 8.15 5.20 1.03
N VAL A 186 8.47 6.37 1.60
CA VAL A 186 8.55 6.54 3.05
C VAL A 186 7.17 6.34 3.69
N GLN A 187 6.12 6.91 3.12
CA GLN A 187 4.74 6.78 3.60
C GLN A 187 4.27 5.32 3.58
N LEU A 188 4.44 4.63 2.45
CA LEU A 188 4.09 3.21 2.28
C LEU A 188 4.85 2.33 3.27
N PHE A 189 6.16 2.53 3.39
CA PHE A 189 6.97 1.80 4.35
C PHE A 189 6.49 2.05 5.79
N PHE A 190 6.31 3.31 6.17
CA PHE A 190 6.00 3.63 7.56
C PHE A 190 4.63 3.10 7.98
N PHE A 191 3.58 3.38 7.20
CA PHE A 191 2.21 3.02 7.55
C PHE A 191 1.78 1.63 7.10
N GLY A 192 2.41 1.09 6.04
CA GLY A 192 2.05 -0.20 5.46
C GLY A 192 3.01 -1.34 5.77
N THR A 193 4.17 -1.07 6.38
CA THR A 193 5.17 -2.09 6.72
C THR A 193 5.66 -1.95 8.16
N TYR A 194 6.24 -0.80 8.52
CA TYR A 194 6.83 -0.58 9.83
C TYR A 194 5.78 -0.63 10.95
N LEU A 195 4.77 0.23 10.93
CA LEU A 195 3.79 0.25 12.02
C LEU A 195 3.03 -1.08 12.17
N PRO A 196 2.56 -1.74 11.10
CA PRO A 196 1.84 -3.00 11.23
C PRO A 196 2.72 -4.15 11.74
N HIS A 197 3.98 -4.23 11.29
CA HIS A 197 4.87 -5.34 11.63
C HIS A 197 5.94 -4.99 12.64
N HIS A 198 5.91 -3.82 13.27
CA HIS A 198 6.78 -3.56 14.41
C HIS A 198 6.30 -4.43 15.58
N GLU A 199 7.21 -5.17 16.18
CA GLU A 199 6.88 -6.06 17.29
C GLU A 199 6.33 -5.23 18.47
N PRO A 200 5.09 -5.50 18.93
CA PRO A 200 4.54 -4.77 20.07
C PRO A 200 5.19 -5.20 21.39
N GLU A 201 5.09 -4.33 22.40
CA GLU A 201 5.46 -4.71 23.76
C GLU A 201 4.62 -5.93 24.20
N GLY A 202 5.30 -7.03 24.55
CA GLY A 202 4.64 -8.30 24.89
C GLY A 202 4.49 -9.29 23.72
N GLY A 203 4.96 -8.93 22.51
CA GLY A 203 4.94 -9.79 21.33
C GLY A 203 3.58 -9.84 20.61
N TYR A 204 3.56 -10.41 19.41
CA TYR A 204 2.35 -10.44 18.58
C TYR A 204 1.20 -11.20 19.24
N GLN A 205 0.02 -10.56 19.29
CA GLN A 205 -1.21 -11.21 19.74
C GLN A 205 -1.68 -12.25 18.71
N ASN A 206 -1.66 -11.90 17.42
CA ASN A 206 -1.93 -12.83 16.33
C ASN A 206 -0.63 -13.50 15.86
N GLN A 207 -0.39 -14.73 16.32
CA GLN A 207 0.80 -15.51 15.96
C GLN A 207 0.84 -15.96 14.49
N GLN A 208 -0.31 -16.01 13.81
CA GLN A 208 -0.41 -16.43 12.41
C GLN A 208 0.06 -15.33 11.46
N HIS A 209 -0.47 -14.12 11.63
CA HIS A 209 -0.21 -13.01 10.69
C HIS A 209 0.84 -12.01 11.17
N ARG A 210 1.19 -12.02 12.47
CA ARG A 210 2.24 -11.17 13.08
C ARG A 210 2.22 -9.73 12.57
N THR A 211 1.04 -9.14 12.67
CA THR A 211 0.76 -7.78 12.25
C THR A 211 -0.24 -7.16 13.22
N GLN A 212 -0.37 -5.85 13.18
CA GLN A 212 -1.32 -5.06 13.95
C GLN A 212 -2.07 -4.09 13.06
N SER A 213 -3.32 -3.81 13.38
CA SER A 213 -4.11 -2.77 12.75
C SER A 213 -4.03 -1.46 13.52
N SER A 214 -3.97 -0.34 12.80
CA SER A 214 -3.92 0.99 13.40
C SER A 214 -5.27 1.40 13.99
N GLY A 215 -5.26 2.03 15.16
CA GLY A 215 -6.46 2.62 15.79
C GLY A 215 -6.91 3.94 15.17
N PHE A 216 -6.49 4.25 13.95
CA PHE A 216 -6.79 5.53 13.31
C PHE A 216 -8.27 5.64 12.92
N PRO A 217 -8.91 6.81 13.13
CA PRO A 217 -10.21 7.09 12.54
C PRO A 217 -10.18 6.90 11.02
N ILE A 218 -11.31 6.51 10.42
CA ILE A 218 -11.44 6.18 8.98
C ILE A 218 -10.80 7.25 8.08
N PHE A 219 -11.02 8.53 8.37
CA PHE A 219 -10.42 9.62 7.59
C PHE A 219 -8.88 9.56 7.61
N TRP A 220 -8.28 9.38 8.78
CA TRP A 220 -6.82 9.34 8.91
C TRP A 220 -6.24 8.07 8.35
N SER A 221 -6.90 6.92 8.47
CA SER A 221 -6.42 5.69 7.82
C SER A 221 -6.43 5.81 6.29
N PHE A 222 -7.38 6.53 5.71
CA PHE A 222 -7.37 6.86 4.28
C PHE A 222 -6.17 7.74 3.91
N VAL A 223 -5.99 8.86 4.61
CA VAL A 223 -4.93 9.84 4.32
C VAL A 223 -3.53 9.23 4.48
N THR A 224 -3.33 8.39 5.50
CA THR A 224 -2.01 7.83 5.79
C THR A 224 -1.60 6.73 4.83
N CYS A 225 -2.50 5.83 4.42
CA CYS A 225 -2.14 4.75 3.49
C CYS A 225 -3.36 4.06 2.86
N TYR A 226 -4.37 4.79 2.41
CA TYR A 226 -5.56 4.20 1.76
C TYR A 226 -6.18 3.07 2.59
N HIS A 227 -6.31 3.24 3.90
CA HIS A 227 -6.82 2.23 4.84
C HIS A 227 -5.96 0.96 4.98
N PHE A 228 -4.78 0.90 4.36
CA PHE A 228 -3.85 -0.24 4.48
C PHE A 228 -3.29 -0.42 5.89
N GLY A 229 -3.49 0.56 6.77
CA GLY A 229 -3.25 0.43 8.20
C GLY A 229 -4.22 -0.52 8.92
N TYR A 230 -5.32 -0.98 8.29
CA TYR A 230 -6.10 -2.12 8.76
C TYR A 230 -5.45 -3.42 8.25
N HIS A 231 -4.23 -3.65 8.73
CA HIS A 231 -3.33 -4.64 8.13
C HIS A 231 -3.61 -6.07 8.60
N GLU A 232 -4.13 -6.27 9.82
CA GLU A 232 -4.62 -7.59 10.26
C GLU A 232 -5.79 -8.04 9.38
N GLU A 233 -6.74 -7.15 9.08
CA GLU A 233 -7.86 -7.43 8.19
C GLU A 233 -7.39 -7.77 6.79
N HIS A 234 -6.35 -7.09 6.33
CA HIS A 234 -5.72 -7.34 5.04
C HIS A 234 -5.08 -8.74 4.98
N HIS A 235 -4.30 -9.14 5.98
CA HIS A 235 -3.69 -10.48 6.02
C HIS A 235 -4.73 -11.59 6.16
N GLU A 236 -5.80 -11.36 6.93
CA GLU A 236 -6.90 -12.32 7.09
C GLU A 236 -7.77 -12.41 5.82
N TYR A 237 -8.03 -11.28 5.16
CA TYR A 237 -8.91 -11.19 4.00
C TYR A 237 -8.25 -10.45 2.81
N PRO A 238 -7.17 -10.98 2.22
CA PRO A 238 -6.36 -10.27 1.22
C PRO A 238 -7.11 -9.93 -0.07
N GLN A 239 -8.20 -10.64 -0.38
CA GLN A 239 -9.08 -10.34 -1.50
C GLN A 239 -9.96 -9.07 -1.29
N VAL A 240 -10.00 -8.53 -0.07
CA VAL A 240 -10.78 -7.33 0.25
C VAL A 240 -9.95 -6.12 -0.16
N PRO A 241 -10.46 -5.27 -1.05
CA PRO A 241 -9.72 -4.11 -1.50
C PRO A 241 -9.65 -3.04 -0.42
N TRP A 242 -8.69 -2.14 -0.58
CA TRP A 242 -8.33 -1.14 0.44
C TRP A 242 -9.53 -0.31 0.93
N TRP A 243 -10.46 0.09 0.05
CA TRP A 243 -11.62 0.92 0.41
C TRP A 243 -12.69 0.20 1.22
N ARG A 244 -12.55 -1.13 1.42
CA ARG A 244 -13.48 -1.95 2.20
C ARG A 244 -12.89 -2.49 3.49
N LEU A 245 -11.59 -2.39 3.70
CA LEU A 245 -10.94 -2.77 4.96
C LEU A 245 -11.59 -2.13 6.21
N PRO A 246 -12.00 -0.83 6.21
CA PRO A 246 -12.68 -0.25 7.37
C PRO A 246 -14.00 -0.95 7.72
N THR A 247 -14.70 -1.49 6.72
CA THR A 247 -15.95 -2.24 6.95
C THR A 247 -15.66 -3.58 7.60
N VAL A 248 -14.62 -4.28 7.15
CA VAL A 248 -14.17 -5.54 7.75
C VAL A 248 -13.75 -5.31 9.20
N HIS A 249 -12.92 -4.30 9.45
CA HIS A 249 -12.49 -3.93 10.81
C HIS A 249 -13.69 -3.73 11.74
N LYS A 250 -14.65 -2.90 11.33
CA LYS A 250 -15.87 -2.65 12.12
C LYS A 250 -16.66 -3.92 12.44
N VAL A 251 -16.76 -4.86 11.49
CA VAL A 251 -17.48 -6.13 11.69
C VAL A 251 -16.74 -7.02 12.68
N LEU A 252 -15.40 -7.13 12.57
CA LEU A 252 -14.58 -7.93 13.48
C LEU A 252 -14.58 -7.34 14.89
N SER A 253 -14.47 -6.02 15.06
CA SER A 253 -14.51 -5.36 16.37
C SER A 253 -15.88 -5.44 17.07
N GLN A 254 -16.94 -5.79 16.35
CA GLN A 254 -18.28 -5.99 16.90
C GLN A 254 -18.55 -7.44 17.32
N GLN A 255 -17.63 -8.38 17.06
CA GLN A 255 -17.75 -9.74 17.54
C GLN A 255 -17.39 -9.80 19.03
N PRO A 256 -18.14 -10.55 19.86
CA PRO A 256 -17.71 -10.83 21.23
C PRO A 256 -16.35 -11.53 21.21
N GLU A 257 -15.42 -11.15 22.08
CA GLU A 257 -14.23 -11.94 22.33
C GLU A 257 -14.67 -13.37 22.70
N VAL A 258 -14.37 -14.34 21.84
CA VAL A 258 -14.47 -15.75 22.22
C VAL A 258 -13.25 -16.00 23.10
N PRO A 259 -13.43 -16.28 24.41
CA PRO A 259 -12.29 -16.60 25.25
C PRO A 259 -11.59 -17.81 24.66
N LEU A 260 -10.27 -17.73 24.48
CA LEU A 260 -9.47 -18.90 24.13
C LEU A 260 -9.78 -20.00 25.16
N PRO A 261 -10.06 -21.24 24.74
CA PRO A 261 -10.27 -22.32 25.70
C PRO A 261 -9.02 -22.38 26.58
N ALA A 262 -9.22 -22.23 27.89
CA ALA A 262 -8.16 -22.40 28.86
C ALA A 262 -7.51 -23.75 28.57
N TYR A 263 -6.25 -23.73 28.15
CA TYR A 263 -5.48 -24.95 27.97
C TYR A 263 -5.30 -25.52 29.39
N SER A 264 -6.19 -26.43 29.79
CA SER A 264 -6.03 -27.21 31.00
C SER A 264 -4.82 -28.10 30.77
N VAL A 265 -3.67 -27.65 31.28
CA VAL A 265 -2.52 -28.53 31.49
C VAL A 265 -2.94 -29.48 32.60
N GLU A 266 -3.52 -30.62 32.24
CA GLU A 266 -3.59 -31.76 33.15
C GLU A 266 -2.15 -32.25 33.37
N VAL A 267 -1.68 -32.08 34.60
CA VAL A 267 -0.45 -32.69 35.16
C VAL A 267 -0.84 -33.96 35.89
#